data_AF-A0A224YM42-F1
#
_entry.id   AF-A0A224YM42-F1
#
_cell.length_a   1.000
_cell.length_b   1.000
_cell.length_c   1.000
_cell.angle_alpha   90.00
_cell.angle_beta   90.00
_cell.angle_gamma   90.00
#
_symmetry.space_group_name_H-M   'P 1'
#
loop_
_entity.id
_entity.type
_entity.pdbx_description
1 polymer ?
#
loop_
_entity_poly.entity_id
_entity_poly.type
_entity_poly.pdbx_seq_one_letter_code
_entity_poly.pdbx_strand_id
1 'polypeptide(L)'
;MKAITVPVVFLGTYSETMAFITVAFVFSFVVSSFGTLAQPPPTLEQLKEALNTDDNVWMKKRSYNKEGHTCVYSKKVFLEGTNYTFDQSYKLNEKQEGPNHLYATLSTKELPVMTVSQQPGSATGQEYTLNYWDKREKCAILTLQMQGKQCELYAWDSTVRTDLQNCEDKYKKICSHRYFTVYNNNC
;
A
#
# COMPACT_ATOMS: atom_id res chain seq x y z
N MET A 1 49.63 73.96 -19.67
CA MET A 1 50.75 73.97 -20.65
C MET A 1 50.63 72.75 -21.55
N LYS A 2 50.77 73.00 -22.85
CA LYS A 2 51.11 72.09 -23.96
C LYS A 2 50.38 70.74 -24.11
N ALA A 3 49.70 70.68 -25.26
CA ALA A 3 49.40 69.53 -26.09
C ALA A 3 50.50 68.44 -26.10
N ILE A 4 50.13 67.22 -26.54
CA ILE A 4 50.58 66.66 -27.83
C ILE A 4 49.96 65.27 -28.02
N THR A 5 49.14 65.20 -29.06
CA THR A 5 48.72 64.02 -29.83
C THR A 5 49.93 63.41 -30.54
N VAL A 6 50.09 62.08 -30.61
CA VAL A 6 50.48 61.35 -31.83
C VAL A 6 50.03 59.87 -31.71
N PRO A 7 49.47 59.26 -32.76
CA PRO A 7 48.89 57.92 -32.76
C PRO A 7 49.89 56.85 -33.21
N VAL A 8 49.60 55.58 -32.93
CA VAL A 8 50.14 54.45 -33.70
C VAL A 8 48.99 53.49 -34.00
N VAL A 9 48.60 53.49 -35.27
CA VAL A 9 47.78 52.46 -35.91
C VAL A 9 48.74 51.43 -36.46
N PHE A 10 48.57 50.15 -36.11
CA PHE A 10 49.06 49.05 -36.93
C PHE A 10 48.02 47.93 -37.01
N LEU A 11 47.84 47.47 -38.24
CA LEU A 11 46.82 46.60 -38.79
C LEU A 11 47.05 45.14 -38.42
N GLY A 12 45.97 44.34 -38.31
CA GLY A 12 46.10 42.89 -38.16
C GLY A 12 44.79 42.11 -37.99
N THR A 13 44.00 42.05 -39.07
CA THR A 13 43.19 40.91 -39.55
C THR A 13 42.36 40.03 -38.58
N TYR A 14 41.03 40.17 -38.73
CA TYR A 14 39.94 39.17 -38.69
C TYR A 14 40.22 37.74 -38.19
N SER A 15 39.42 37.30 -37.20
CA SER A 15 38.75 36.00 -37.23
C SER A 15 37.54 36.02 -36.28
N GLU A 16 36.35 35.79 -36.82
CA GLU A 16 35.10 35.67 -36.09
C GLU A 16 35.09 34.41 -35.22
N THR A 17 34.57 34.47 -33.99
CA THR A 17 33.36 33.71 -33.57
C THR A 17 33.06 33.85 -32.07
N MET A 18 31.78 34.16 -31.83
CA MET A 18 30.95 33.83 -30.66
C MET A 18 31.24 34.53 -29.31
N ALA A 19 30.50 35.62 -29.10
CA ALA A 19 30.21 36.20 -27.80
C ALA A 19 29.38 35.22 -26.94
N PHE A 20 29.92 34.82 -25.78
CA PHE A 20 29.18 34.10 -24.75
C PHE A 20 28.41 35.09 -23.88
N ILE A 21 27.11 35.26 -24.13
CA ILE A 21 26.19 35.95 -23.23
C ILE A 21 25.80 34.98 -22.12
N THR A 22 26.38 35.13 -20.93
CA THR A 22 25.99 34.40 -19.73
C THR A 22 24.67 34.96 -19.20
N VAL A 23 23.54 34.31 -19.54
CA VAL A 23 22.24 34.59 -18.92
C VAL A 23 22.20 33.90 -17.55
N ALA A 24 22.25 34.69 -16.49
CA ALA A 24 22.04 34.23 -15.13
C ALA A 24 20.54 33.92 -14.93
N PHE A 25 20.14 32.66 -15.08
CA PHE A 25 18.81 32.20 -14.68
C PHE A 25 18.76 32.07 -13.15
N VAL A 26 18.18 33.08 -12.50
CA VAL A 26 17.80 32.99 -11.10
C VAL A 26 16.61 32.02 -11.00
N PHE A 27 16.90 30.74 -10.75
CA PHE A 27 15.88 29.75 -10.42
C PHE A 27 15.30 30.08 -9.04
N SER A 28 14.18 30.80 -9.02
CA SER A 28 13.35 30.91 -7.83
C SER A 28 12.84 29.51 -7.48
N PHE A 29 13.35 28.93 -6.39
CA PHE A 29 12.80 27.70 -5.82
C PHE A 29 11.39 27.98 -5.31
N VAL A 30 10.39 27.76 -6.15
CA VAL A 30 9.02 27.59 -5.69
C VAL A 30 8.99 26.26 -4.97
N VAL A 31 9.07 26.30 -3.64
CA VAL A 31 8.79 25.13 -2.79
C VAL A 31 7.30 24.85 -2.95
N SER A 32 6.95 23.96 -3.88
CA SER A 32 5.61 23.40 -3.94
C SER A 32 5.43 22.51 -2.72
N SER A 33 4.77 23.04 -1.68
CA SER A 33 4.21 22.23 -0.62
C SER A 33 3.13 21.35 -1.25
N PHE A 34 3.51 20.15 -1.67
CA PHE A 34 2.55 19.12 -2.05
C PHE A 34 1.73 18.78 -0.81
N GLY A 35 0.60 19.46 -0.65
CA GLY A 35 -0.44 19.06 0.29
C GLY A 35 -0.79 17.61 -0.03
N THR A 36 -0.62 16.72 0.95
CA THR A 36 -1.11 15.35 0.85
C THR A 36 -2.61 15.39 0.62
N LEU A 37 -3.05 15.18 -0.62
CA LEU A 37 -4.44 14.91 -0.91
C LEU A 37 -4.84 13.69 -0.08
N ALA A 38 -5.76 13.89 0.87
CA ALA A 38 -6.35 12.79 1.62
C ALA A 38 -6.97 11.85 0.59
N GLN A 39 -6.51 10.59 0.55
CA GLN A 39 -7.17 9.59 -0.29
C GLN A 39 -8.60 9.41 0.21
N PRO A 40 -9.58 9.29 -0.70
CA PRO A 40 -10.94 9.02 -0.30
C PRO A 40 -11.01 7.71 0.50
N PRO A 41 -11.96 7.59 1.44
CA PRO A 41 -12.16 6.36 2.19
C PRO A 41 -12.46 5.19 1.23
N PRO A 42 -12.04 3.96 1.58
CA PRO A 42 -12.30 2.81 0.74
C PRO A 42 -13.80 2.50 0.59
N THR A 43 -14.18 1.88 -0.52
CA THR A 43 -15.57 1.54 -0.84
C THR A 43 -15.84 0.05 -0.73
N LEU A 44 -17.13 -0.32 -0.62
CA LEU A 44 -17.54 -1.73 -0.62
C LEU A 44 -17.12 -2.47 -1.89
N GLU A 45 -17.11 -1.78 -3.03
CA GLU A 45 -16.65 -2.35 -4.29
C GLU A 45 -15.14 -2.62 -4.28
N GLN A 46 -14.34 -1.80 -3.59
CA GLN A 46 -12.91 -2.10 -3.39
C GLN A 46 -12.69 -3.30 -2.47
N LEU A 47 -13.53 -3.49 -1.45
CA LEU A 47 -13.50 -4.69 -0.62
C LEU A 47 -13.84 -5.93 -1.46
N LYS A 48 -14.89 -5.88 -2.27
CA LYS A 48 -15.22 -6.96 -3.20
C LYS A 48 -14.10 -7.23 -4.20
N GLU A 49 -13.49 -6.18 -4.76
CA GLU A 49 -12.35 -6.32 -5.67
C GLU A 49 -11.18 -7.03 -4.97
N ALA A 50 -10.83 -6.65 -3.75
CA ALA A 50 -9.74 -7.26 -2.99
C ALA A 50 -9.97 -8.75 -2.69
N LEU A 51 -11.24 -9.15 -2.53
CA LEU A 51 -11.64 -10.53 -2.23
C LEU A 51 -11.88 -11.38 -3.49
N ASN A 52 -12.20 -10.76 -4.63
CA ASN A 52 -12.56 -11.45 -5.86
C ASN A 52 -11.33 -11.87 -6.68
N THR A 53 -10.58 -12.81 -6.14
CA THR A 53 -9.40 -13.40 -6.81
C THR A 53 -9.42 -14.92 -6.70
N ASP A 54 -8.71 -15.58 -7.60
CA ASP A 54 -8.46 -17.03 -7.51
C ASP A 54 -7.11 -17.32 -6.84
N ASP A 55 -6.32 -16.27 -6.57
CA ASP A 55 -5.09 -16.33 -5.79
C ASP A 55 -5.39 -16.68 -4.32
N ASN A 56 -4.41 -17.28 -3.66
CA ASN A 56 -4.37 -17.23 -2.20
C ASN A 56 -4.14 -15.78 -1.75
N VAL A 57 -4.86 -15.34 -0.73
CA VAL A 57 -4.66 -14.04 -0.11
C VAL A 57 -3.91 -14.24 1.20
N TRP A 58 -2.64 -13.87 1.23
CA TRP A 58 -1.73 -14.09 2.34
C TRP A 58 -1.73 -12.94 3.33
N MET A 59 -1.76 -13.23 4.62
CA MET A 59 -1.48 -12.26 5.67
C MET A 59 0.04 -12.07 5.77
N LYS A 60 0.55 -10.88 5.39
CA LYS A 60 1.97 -10.57 5.51
C LYS A 60 2.37 -10.27 6.94
N LYS A 61 1.57 -9.47 7.63
CA LYS A 61 1.84 -9.03 9.00
C LYS A 61 0.59 -8.57 9.73
N ARG A 62 0.70 -8.49 11.05
CA ARG A 62 -0.36 -8.02 11.94
C ARG A 62 0.20 -7.28 13.16
N SER A 63 -0.62 -6.52 13.86
CA SER A 63 -0.20 -5.72 15.03
C SER A 63 -0.25 -6.47 16.37
N TYR A 64 -0.82 -7.68 16.40
CA TYR A 64 -0.96 -8.49 17.62
C TYR A 64 -0.16 -9.79 17.52
N ASN A 65 0.27 -10.29 18.69
CA ASN A 65 0.97 -11.56 18.75
C ASN A 65 -0.02 -12.72 18.78
N LYS A 66 0.28 -13.76 18.01
CA LYS A 66 -0.33 -15.10 18.13
C LYS A 66 0.80 -16.08 17.81
N GLU A 67 1.45 -16.55 18.86
CA GLU A 67 2.69 -17.31 18.78
C GLU A 67 2.53 -18.57 17.92
N GLY A 68 3.58 -18.91 17.17
CA GLY A 68 3.60 -20.08 16.28
C GLY A 68 2.67 -20.00 15.05
N HIS A 69 1.85 -18.96 14.91
CA HIS A 69 0.83 -18.84 13.87
C HIS A 69 1.36 -18.06 12.66
N THR A 70 1.80 -18.78 11.64
CA THR A 70 2.46 -18.26 10.41
C THR A 70 1.77 -18.77 9.15
N CYS A 71 2.20 -18.31 7.97
CA CYS A 71 1.70 -18.74 6.67
C CYS A 71 0.16 -18.75 6.56
N VAL A 72 -0.47 -17.70 7.08
CA VAL A 72 -1.92 -17.56 7.07
C VAL A 72 -2.35 -17.10 5.70
N TYR A 73 -3.24 -17.87 5.06
CA TYR A 73 -3.87 -17.46 3.82
C TYR A 73 -5.34 -17.80 3.79
N SER A 74 -6.06 -17.05 2.96
CA SER A 74 -7.45 -17.29 2.64
C SER A 74 -7.59 -17.57 1.15
N LYS A 75 -8.43 -18.55 0.81
CA LYS A 75 -8.77 -18.89 -0.58
C LYS A 75 -10.27 -18.70 -0.77
N LYS A 76 -10.64 -17.87 -1.75
CA LYS A 76 -12.05 -17.67 -2.13
C LYS A 76 -12.64 -19.00 -2.58
N VAL A 77 -13.80 -19.34 -2.01
CA VAL A 77 -14.66 -20.41 -2.48
C VAL A 77 -15.80 -19.82 -3.31
N PHE A 78 -16.40 -18.75 -2.80
CA PHE A 78 -17.56 -18.13 -3.43
C PHE A 78 -17.66 -16.65 -3.07
N LEU A 79 -18.12 -15.84 -4.03
CA LEU A 79 -18.47 -14.44 -3.81
C LEU A 79 -19.64 -14.06 -4.72
N GLU A 80 -20.80 -13.79 -4.15
CA GLU A 80 -21.98 -13.30 -4.88
C GLU A 80 -22.71 -12.24 -4.05
N GLY A 81 -22.98 -11.09 -4.66
CA GLY A 81 -23.59 -9.96 -3.96
C GLY A 81 -22.75 -9.53 -2.75
N THR A 82 -23.28 -9.76 -1.55
CA THR A 82 -22.62 -9.50 -0.26
C THR A 82 -22.20 -10.76 0.48
N ASN A 83 -22.46 -11.95 -0.08
CA ASN A 83 -22.10 -13.21 0.54
C ASN A 83 -20.73 -13.64 0.04
N TYR A 84 -19.82 -13.89 0.98
CA TYR A 84 -18.47 -14.37 0.71
C TYR A 84 -18.21 -15.64 1.50
N THR A 85 -17.64 -16.64 0.85
CA THR A 85 -17.23 -17.89 1.49
C THR A 85 -15.78 -18.16 1.11
N PHE A 86 -14.99 -18.56 2.10
CA PHE A 86 -13.57 -18.79 1.90
C PHE A 86 -13.04 -19.84 2.86
N ASP A 87 -11.96 -20.49 2.43
CA ASP A 87 -11.19 -21.40 3.25
C ASP A 87 -9.99 -20.67 3.82
N GLN A 88 -9.75 -20.79 5.13
CA GLN A 88 -8.56 -20.26 5.78
C GLN A 88 -7.64 -21.40 6.25
N SER A 89 -6.37 -21.27 5.92
CA SER A 89 -5.32 -22.20 6.30
C SER A 89 -4.14 -21.45 6.90
N TYR A 90 -3.36 -22.12 7.75
CA TYR A 90 -2.20 -21.53 8.42
C TYR A 90 -1.25 -22.63 8.90
N LYS A 91 -0.05 -22.27 9.33
CA LYS A 91 0.83 -23.13 10.11
C LYS A 91 0.75 -22.75 11.58
N LEU A 92 0.69 -23.76 12.46
CA LEU A 92 0.85 -23.63 13.90
C LEU A 92 2.06 -24.45 14.33
N ASN A 93 3.11 -23.79 14.79
CA ASN A 93 4.38 -24.44 15.15
C ASN A 93 4.89 -25.36 14.01
N GLU A 94 4.94 -24.81 12.79
CA GLU A 94 5.31 -25.49 11.53
C GLU A 94 4.36 -26.62 11.05
N LYS A 95 3.33 -26.97 11.82
CA LYS A 95 2.30 -27.93 11.39
C LYS A 95 1.21 -27.23 10.59
N GLN A 96 0.85 -27.78 9.44
CA GLN A 96 -0.25 -27.27 8.62
C GLN A 96 -1.60 -27.49 9.32
N GLU A 97 -2.43 -26.46 9.34
CA GLU A 97 -3.78 -26.44 9.88
C GLU A 97 -4.80 -25.93 8.82
N GLY A 98 -6.05 -26.36 8.97
CA GLY A 98 -7.14 -26.08 8.04
C GLY A 98 -7.19 -27.03 6.82
N PRO A 99 -7.98 -26.71 5.78
CA PRO A 99 -8.76 -25.47 5.67
C PRO A 99 -9.92 -25.41 6.65
N ASN A 100 -10.10 -24.24 7.28
CA ASN A 100 -11.31 -23.90 8.01
C ASN A 100 -12.26 -23.19 7.05
N HIS A 101 -13.44 -23.77 6.85
CA HIS A 101 -14.46 -23.19 6.00
C HIS A 101 -15.19 -22.07 6.74
N LEU A 102 -15.14 -20.85 6.20
CA LEU A 102 -15.65 -19.63 6.83
C LEU A 102 -16.60 -18.89 5.91
N TYR A 103 -17.55 -18.20 6.53
CA TYR A 103 -18.55 -17.39 5.86
C TYR A 103 -18.35 -15.94 6.26
N ALA A 104 -18.63 -15.03 5.33
CA ALA A 104 -18.68 -13.62 5.63
C ALA A 104 -19.81 -12.90 4.91
N THR A 105 -20.34 -11.89 5.58
CA THR A 105 -21.28 -10.93 4.99
C THR A 105 -20.59 -9.60 4.83
N LEU A 106 -20.62 -9.05 3.61
CA LEU A 106 -20.05 -7.75 3.27
C LEU A 106 -21.09 -6.66 3.46
N SER A 107 -20.72 -5.55 4.08
CA SER A 107 -21.61 -4.41 4.31
C SER A 107 -20.85 -3.09 4.30
N THR A 108 -21.58 -1.98 4.33
CA THR A 108 -21.00 -0.64 4.53
C THR A 108 -21.54 -0.09 5.83
N LYS A 109 -20.64 0.30 6.73
CA LYS A 109 -20.95 1.14 7.90
C LYS A 109 -20.43 2.55 7.60
N GLU A 110 -19.51 3.06 8.41
CA GLU A 110 -18.68 4.21 8.04
C GLU A 110 -17.65 3.84 6.96
N LEU A 111 -17.13 2.62 7.04
CA LEU A 111 -16.20 2.01 6.10
C LEU A 111 -16.72 0.64 5.65
N PRO A 112 -16.15 0.02 4.60
CA PRO A 112 -16.51 -1.33 4.17
C PRO A 112 -16.12 -2.35 5.23
N VAL A 113 -17.05 -3.25 5.57
CA VAL A 113 -16.87 -4.26 6.60
C VAL A 113 -17.15 -5.65 6.05
N MET A 114 -16.29 -6.58 6.41
CA MET A 114 -16.48 -8.03 6.24
C MET A 114 -16.69 -8.63 7.64
N THR A 115 -17.89 -9.15 7.90
CA THR A 115 -18.21 -9.83 9.17
C THR A 115 -18.05 -11.33 8.98
N VAL A 116 -17.05 -11.93 9.63
CA VAL A 116 -16.66 -13.34 9.47
C VAL A 116 -17.23 -14.22 10.58
N SER A 117 -17.81 -15.36 10.21
CA SER A 117 -18.41 -16.35 11.10
C SER A 117 -18.10 -17.80 10.66
N GLN A 118 -18.30 -18.75 11.58
CA GLN A 118 -18.27 -20.19 11.27
C GLN A 118 -19.61 -20.73 10.73
N GLN A 119 -20.68 -19.94 10.85
CA GLN A 119 -22.03 -20.32 10.46
C GLN A 119 -22.52 -19.43 9.32
N PRO A 120 -23.09 -20.01 8.25
CA PRO A 120 -23.61 -19.24 7.12
C PRO A 120 -24.77 -18.34 7.58
N GLY A 121 -24.80 -17.10 7.08
CA GLY A 121 -25.87 -16.14 7.39
C GLY A 121 -25.86 -15.60 8.82
N SER A 122 -24.82 -15.87 9.62
CA SER A 122 -24.72 -15.34 10.98
C SER A 122 -24.67 -13.81 10.98
N ALA A 123 -25.54 -13.19 11.79
CA ALA A 123 -25.51 -11.75 12.03
C ALA A 123 -24.37 -11.32 12.99
N THR A 124 -23.76 -12.28 13.67
CA THR A 124 -22.63 -12.07 14.59
C THR A 124 -21.36 -12.70 14.06
N GLY A 125 -20.22 -12.07 14.33
CA GLY A 125 -18.93 -12.51 13.85
C GLY A 125 -17.82 -11.52 14.18
N GLN A 126 -16.60 -11.87 13.79
CA GLN A 126 -15.49 -10.93 13.85
C GLN A 126 -15.60 -9.96 12.68
N GLU A 127 -15.67 -8.67 12.97
CA GLU A 127 -15.67 -7.64 11.94
C GLU A 127 -14.24 -7.27 11.54
N TYR A 128 -14.02 -7.24 10.22
CA TYR A 128 -12.83 -6.74 9.58
C TYR A 128 -13.22 -5.55 8.71
N THR A 129 -12.65 -4.38 9.00
CA THR A 129 -12.92 -3.13 8.29
C THR A 129 -11.81 -2.83 7.30
N LEU A 130 -12.15 -2.60 6.03
CA LEU A 130 -11.18 -2.18 5.02
C LEU A 130 -10.78 -0.73 5.28
N ASN A 131 -9.47 -0.49 5.47
CA ASN A 131 -8.92 0.86 5.62
C ASN A 131 -8.15 1.30 4.37
N TYR A 132 -7.61 0.36 3.59
CA TYR A 132 -6.86 0.66 2.38
C TYR A 132 -6.85 -0.54 1.43
N TRP A 133 -6.95 -0.27 0.13
CA TRP A 133 -6.77 -1.24 -0.94
C TRP A 133 -5.90 -0.60 -2.02
N ASP A 134 -4.79 -1.26 -2.36
CA ASP A 134 -3.99 -0.89 -3.52
C ASP A 134 -4.22 -1.87 -4.67
N LYS A 135 -4.87 -1.41 -5.73
CA LYS A 135 -5.19 -2.23 -6.89
C LYS A 135 -3.95 -2.67 -7.70
N ARG A 136 -2.83 -1.94 -7.62
CA ARG A 136 -1.61 -2.26 -8.37
C ARG A 136 -0.77 -3.27 -7.61
N GLU A 137 -0.57 -3.04 -6.32
CA GLU A 137 0.17 -3.93 -5.43
C GLU A 137 -0.67 -5.12 -4.93
N LYS A 138 -1.98 -5.14 -5.21
CA LYS A 138 -2.92 -6.21 -4.82
C LYS A 138 -2.89 -6.52 -3.33
N CYS A 139 -2.88 -5.46 -2.52
CA CYS A 139 -2.76 -5.57 -1.08
C CYS A 139 -3.79 -4.70 -0.35
N ALA A 140 -4.24 -5.21 0.80
CA ALA A 140 -5.30 -4.64 1.59
C ALA A 140 -4.87 -4.50 3.06
N ILE A 141 -5.29 -3.41 3.70
CA ILE A 141 -5.13 -3.21 5.14
C ILE A 141 -6.50 -3.32 5.79
N LEU A 142 -6.66 -4.34 6.64
CA LEU A 142 -7.86 -4.57 7.41
C LEU A 142 -7.61 -4.22 8.88
N THR A 143 -8.63 -3.70 9.55
CA THR A 143 -8.61 -3.51 11.00
C THR A 143 -9.73 -4.28 11.66
N LEU A 144 -9.47 -4.77 12.86
CA LEU A 144 -10.42 -5.54 13.65
C LEU A 144 -10.37 -5.08 15.10
N GLN A 145 -11.48 -5.24 15.82
CA GLN A 145 -11.54 -4.96 17.25
C GLN A 145 -11.31 -6.26 18.03
N MET A 146 -10.30 -6.28 18.90
CA MET A 146 -10.03 -7.35 19.87
C MET A 146 -9.77 -6.69 21.24
N GLN A 147 -8.58 -6.86 21.82
CA GLN A 147 -8.08 -6.08 22.96
C GLN A 147 -7.60 -4.69 22.47
N GLY A 148 -8.51 -3.94 21.86
CA GLY A 148 -8.22 -2.69 21.13
C GLY A 148 -8.22 -2.87 19.60
N LYS A 149 -7.99 -1.76 18.89
CA LYS A 149 -7.90 -1.73 17.43
C LYS A 149 -6.63 -2.45 16.98
N GLN A 150 -6.80 -3.50 16.19
CA GLN A 150 -5.72 -4.27 15.58
C GLN A 150 -5.70 -4.06 14.07
N CYS A 151 -4.56 -4.36 13.44
CA CYS A 151 -4.30 -4.19 12.02
C CYS A 151 -3.70 -5.44 11.41
N GLU A 152 -4.06 -5.70 10.17
CA GLU A 152 -3.54 -6.79 9.35
C GLU A 152 -3.27 -6.29 7.93
N LEU A 153 -2.13 -6.69 7.35
CA LEU A 153 -1.79 -6.44 5.95
C LEU A 153 -1.89 -7.75 5.18
N TYR A 154 -2.68 -7.73 4.12
CA TYR A 154 -2.87 -8.84 3.20
C TYR A 154 -2.34 -8.51 1.81
N ALA A 155 -1.88 -9.52 1.08
CA ALA A 155 -1.51 -9.40 -0.33
C ALA A 155 -1.87 -10.68 -1.09
N TRP A 156 -2.20 -10.54 -2.37
CA TRP A 156 -2.45 -11.69 -3.24
C TRP A 156 -1.16 -12.47 -3.51
N ASP A 157 -1.26 -13.78 -3.73
CA ASP A 157 -0.12 -14.68 -4.01
C ASP A 157 0.75 -14.18 -5.17
N SER A 158 0.14 -13.64 -6.22
CA SER A 158 0.84 -13.06 -7.38
C SER A 158 1.77 -11.88 -7.05
N THR A 159 1.58 -11.21 -5.91
CA THR A 159 2.31 -9.99 -5.53
C THR A 159 2.92 -10.06 -4.13
N VAL A 160 2.59 -11.07 -3.31
CA VAL A 160 3.04 -11.14 -1.91
C VAL A 160 4.57 -11.14 -1.79
N ARG A 161 5.29 -11.64 -2.80
CA ARG A 161 6.75 -11.69 -2.88
C ARG A 161 7.39 -10.47 -3.55
N THR A 162 6.60 -9.52 -4.06
CA THR A 162 7.11 -8.29 -4.68
C THR A 162 7.29 -7.18 -3.64
N ASP A 163 7.84 -6.04 -4.07
CA ASP A 163 7.80 -4.82 -3.29
C ASP A 163 6.36 -4.29 -3.21
N LEU A 164 5.91 -3.98 -1.99
CA LEU A 164 4.56 -3.49 -1.67
C LEU A 164 4.64 -2.13 -0.98
N GLN A 165 5.52 -1.26 -1.47
CA GLN A 165 5.90 0.01 -0.85
C GLN A 165 4.68 0.87 -0.46
N ASN A 166 3.65 0.96 -1.32
CA ASN A 166 2.46 1.78 -1.03
C ASN A 166 1.67 1.20 0.15
N CYS A 167 1.41 -0.10 0.16
CA CYS A 167 0.74 -0.76 1.27
C CYS A 167 1.56 -0.74 2.56
N GLU A 168 2.87 -0.90 2.47
CA GLU A 168 3.79 -0.83 3.59
C GLU A 168 3.76 0.55 4.26
N ASP A 169 3.81 1.62 3.45
CA ASP A 169 3.74 2.98 3.96
C ASP A 169 2.35 3.35 4.47
N LYS A 170 1.30 2.84 3.85
CA LYS A 170 -0.07 3.01 4.34
C LYS A 170 -0.30 2.27 5.64
N TYR A 171 0.26 1.07 5.79
CA TYR A 171 0.20 0.33 7.03
C TYR A 171 0.83 1.12 8.18
N LYS A 172 2.04 1.67 7.98
CA LYS A 172 2.69 2.51 9.00
C LYS A 172 1.90 3.76 9.38
N LYS A 173 1.13 4.33 8.45
CA LYS A 173 0.30 5.52 8.70
C LYS A 173 -1.01 5.20 9.41
N ILE A 174 -1.63 4.07 9.08
CA ILE A 174 -2.94 3.65 9.61
C ILE A 174 -2.78 2.92 10.95
N CYS A 175 -1.67 2.22 11.13
CA CYS A 175 -1.43 1.27 12.22
C CYS A 175 -0.27 1.70 13.11
N SER A 176 -0.13 1.03 14.25
CA SER A 176 1.05 1.17 15.12
C SER A 176 2.32 0.68 14.43
N HIS A 177 3.47 1.23 14.83
CA HIS A 177 4.78 0.77 14.37
C HIS A 177 5.12 -0.67 14.81
N ARG A 178 4.41 -1.22 15.80
CA ARG A 178 4.61 -2.60 16.24
C ARG A 178 3.85 -3.57 15.35
N TYR A 179 4.58 -4.53 14.77
CA TYR A 179 4.00 -5.62 13.98
C TYR A 179 4.73 -6.95 14.20
N PHE A 180 4.06 -8.02 13.81
CA PHE A 180 4.56 -9.38 13.75
C PHE A 180 4.45 -9.87 12.31
N THR A 181 5.56 -10.39 11.78
CA THR A 181 5.60 -11.01 10.45
C THR A 181 4.87 -12.35 10.50
N VAL A 182 3.99 -12.56 9.53
CA VAL A 182 3.16 -13.78 9.39
C VAL A 182 3.53 -14.56 8.13
N TYR A 183 3.82 -13.85 7.04
CA TYR A 183 4.31 -14.43 5.79
C TYR A 183 5.84 -14.42 5.73
N ASN A 184 6.42 -15.51 5.24
CA ASN A 184 7.84 -15.61 4.90
C ASN A 184 8.00 -16.48 3.64
N ASN A 185 9.22 -16.61 3.12
CA ASN A 185 9.49 -17.33 1.88
C ASN A 185 9.31 -18.86 1.95
N ASN A 186 9.11 -19.42 3.16
CA ASN A 186 8.79 -20.84 3.38
C ASN A 186 7.27 -21.07 3.50
N CYS A 187 6.50 -20.02 3.23
CA CYS A 187 5.15 -20.07 2.71
C CYS A 187 5.25 -20.05 1.16
#